data_AF-A0A2N2DBX5-F1
#
_entry.id   AF-A0A2N2DBX5-F1
#
_cell.length_a   1.000
_cell.length_b   1.000
_cell.length_c   1.000
_cell.angle_alpha   90.00
_cell.angle_beta   90.00
_cell.angle_gamma   90.00
#
_symmetry.space_group_name_H-M   'P 1'
#
loop_
_entity.id
_entity.type
_entity.pdbx_description
1 polymer ?
#
loop_
_entity_poly.entity_id
_entity_poly.type
_entity_poly.pdbx_seq_one_letter_code
_entity_poly.pdbx_strand_id
1 'polypeptide(L)'
;MSFKGGFSLKFAFSAKYKCLLVVLLILSLLIPLLNLGCTAFALKQDETNFPEDNTDAYPDTHSKIEEKTLEELERERLEQLRQEEEERRKEEEKQLEERRLREEALREELGPFFVPLPPLEQEDNPPVKAKGIYLTGNTVGLQHRFESLMEMVDTTELNAMVIDVKNDHGVMSYRSEIEIVQEAGANRSVPIKNISEVMEELKKRDIYPIARVVVFKDPNLPEKRPEWAIQRNGGGVWRDNKRVAWVNPYEKKVWDYNIAIAKEAALVGFREIQFDYVRFPENAHRVDREAYYPGADGKPKDVAIQDFLVYAREQLEEYNVHIAADVFGVIATSWGDSDRIGQTWEKIAPCVEYSCPMIYPSHYSPGYFGFPVPDANPVGTVRHALTDAVQRNAPIENPGIIRPWLQSFTATWIRGHIRYGPEEVRAQIDTALELGIDEFFIWNAVNRYYPESFLTMEESREREEKARLAREEKGHDVLGRTTSEALELFMDAVRRKNWREAYVLQGTDFAVNHDDYKNWVEKWTGRLSSYEAAYNSEDEDKTIYGVNYSITAGGEEINLEGEIFEVYKENNIWKVKPSEKFTELLTCMPEPQENAQ
;
A
#
# COMPACT_ATOMS: atom_id res chain seq x y z
N MET A 1 2.06 62.02 -33.89
CA MET A 1 2.04 62.81 -32.64
C MET A 1 1.27 61.99 -31.61
N SER A 2 1.75 61.59 -30.44
CA SER A 2 3.01 61.80 -29.73
C SER A 2 3.25 60.56 -28.85
N PHE A 3 4.51 60.14 -28.78
CA PHE A 3 5.06 59.12 -27.88
C PHE A 3 5.12 59.61 -26.42
N LYS A 4 5.08 58.66 -25.47
CA LYS A 4 5.80 58.53 -24.17
C LYS A 4 5.09 57.40 -23.39
N GLY A 5 5.68 56.29 -22.95
CA GLY A 5 7.06 55.94 -22.62
C GLY A 5 7.17 55.74 -21.10
N GLY A 6 7.28 54.48 -20.63
CA GLY A 6 7.55 54.15 -19.22
C GLY A 6 7.24 52.70 -18.84
N PHE A 7 8.20 51.79 -19.07
CA PHE A 7 8.22 50.43 -18.48
C PHE A 7 8.84 50.51 -17.08
N SER A 8 8.19 49.94 -16.07
CA SER A 8 8.75 49.71 -14.72
C SER A 8 8.60 48.22 -14.39
N LEU A 9 9.72 47.51 -14.34
CA LEU A 9 9.80 46.12 -13.92
C LEU A 9 9.96 46.11 -12.39
N LYS A 10 8.91 45.73 -11.65
CA LYS A 10 9.00 45.42 -10.22
C LYS A 10 9.00 43.90 -10.05
N PHE A 11 10.15 43.33 -9.72
CA PHE A 11 10.22 41.97 -9.19
C PHE A 11 9.67 41.97 -7.76
N ALA A 12 8.51 41.33 -7.57
CA ALA A 12 7.93 41.09 -6.25
C ALA A 12 8.46 39.75 -5.73
N PHE A 13 9.50 39.78 -4.88
CA PHE A 13 9.94 38.62 -4.11
C PHE A 13 9.01 38.41 -2.91
N SER A 14 8.39 37.22 -2.83
CA SER A 14 7.51 36.78 -1.75
C SER A 14 8.25 36.71 -0.40
N ALA A 15 7.55 37.10 0.67
CA ALA A 15 8.05 37.16 2.05
C ALA A 15 8.55 35.82 2.62
N LYS A 16 8.22 34.67 1.99
CA LYS A 16 8.70 33.34 2.41
C LYS A 16 10.21 33.14 2.21
N TYR A 17 10.81 33.79 1.21
CA TYR A 17 12.26 33.64 0.91
C TYR A 17 13.18 34.43 1.85
N LYS A 18 12.66 35.44 2.55
CA LYS A 18 13.43 36.17 3.57
C LYS A 18 13.56 35.40 4.89
N CYS A 19 12.62 34.51 5.20
CA CYS A 19 12.71 33.66 6.39
C CYS A 19 13.71 32.52 6.21
N LEU A 20 13.73 31.89 5.03
CA LEU A 20 14.62 30.75 4.74
C LEU A 20 16.11 31.17 4.74
N LEU A 21 16.42 32.36 4.21
CA LEU A 21 17.78 32.89 4.20
C LEU A 21 18.30 33.23 5.61
N VAL A 22 17.41 33.68 6.51
CA VAL A 22 17.75 34.00 7.91
C VAL A 22 17.92 32.72 8.75
N VAL A 23 17.13 31.68 8.49
CA VAL A 23 17.26 30.37 9.17
C VAL A 23 18.57 29.67 8.76
N LEU A 24 18.95 29.72 7.47
CA LEU A 24 20.23 29.17 7.00
C LEU A 24 21.46 29.91 7.56
N LEU A 25 21.36 31.24 7.74
CA LEU A 25 22.40 32.04 8.39
C LEU A 25 22.56 31.71 9.89
N ILE A 26 21.47 31.42 10.61
CA ILE A 26 21.51 31.07 12.03
C ILE A 26 22.03 29.63 12.25
N LEU A 27 21.73 28.69 11.35
CA LEU A 27 22.24 27.32 11.39
C LEU A 27 23.75 27.23 11.10
N SER A 28 24.30 28.14 10.28
CA SER A 28 25.74 28.17 9.97
C SER A 28 26.63 28.72 11.11
N LEU A 29 26.04 29.40 12.10
CA LEU A 29 26.75 29.97 13.26
C LEU A 29 26.74 29.06 14.51
N LEU A 30 26.05 27.91 14.47
CA LEU A 30 25.89 27.01 15.62
C LEU A 30 26.71 25.70 15.56
N ILE A 31 27.52 25.49 14.51
CA ILE A 31 28.27 24.24 14.27
C ILE A 31 29.78 24.32 14.68
N PRO A 32 30.19 25.17 15.63
CA PRO A 32 31.42 24.85 16.39
C PRO A 32 31.26 25.00 17.92
N LEU A 33 30.18 24.47 18.51
CA LEU A 33 30.00 24.41 19.98
C LEU A 33 29.67 23.02 20.55
N LEU A 34 29.86 21.95 19.78
CA LEU A 34 29.72 20.57 20.24
C LEU A 34 31.03 19.81 20.07
N ASN A 35 32.07 20.22 20.81
CA ASN A 35 33.22 19.38 21.15
C ASN A 35 34.03 20.09 22.23
N LEU A 36 33.65 19.91 23.49
CA LEU A 36 34.51 19.97 24.68
C LEU A 36 33.65 19.72 25.93
N GLY A 37 33.64 18.46 26.37
CA GLY A 37 32.99 18.07 27.61
C GLY A 37 33.48 16.70 28.06
N CYS A 38 34.61 16.67 28.78
CA CYS A 38 34.84 15.78 29.92
C CYS A 38 36.27 15.97 30.46
N THR A 39 36.39 16.65 31.60
CA THR A 39 37.03 16.13 32.83
C THR A 39 37.08 17.25 33.85
N ALA A 40 36.30 17.10 34.92
CA ALA A 40 36.38 17.92 36.11
C ALA A 40 37.29 17.23 37.12
N PHE A 41 38.24 17.94 37.74
CA PHE A 41 38.57 17.72 39.15
C PHE A 41 39.26 18.96 39.75
N ALA A 42 38.92 19.21 41.01
CA ALA A 42 39.12 20.43 41.78
C ALA A 42 40.57 20.67 42.25
N LEU A 43 40.93 21.93 42.55
CA LEU A 43 41.23 22.41 43.92
C LEU A 43 41.91 23.81 43.94
N LYS A 44 41.25 24.72 44.65
CA LYS A 44 41.76 25.62 45.73
C LYS A 44 42.72 26.79 45.43
N GLN A 45 42.28 27.93 45.95
CA GLN A 45 42.95 29.22 46.25
C GLN A 45 44.44 29.13 46.62
N ASP A 46 45.25 30.08 46.14
CA ASP A 46 45.74 31.17 46.99
C ASP A 46 46.47 32.28 46.20
N GLU A 47 46.39 33.48 46.78
CA GLU A 47 46.84 34.76 46.27
C GLU A 47 48.39 34.97 46.35
N THR A 48 48.83 36.03 45.67
CA THR A 48 50.03 36.87 45.91
C THR A 48 51.39 36.42 45.34
N ASN A 49 51.86 37.12 44.29
CA ASN A 49 52.86 38.19 44.39
C ASN A 49 53.42 38.58 43.01
N PHE A 50 53.25 39.86 42.66
CA PHE A 50 54.13 40.61 41.74
C PHE A 50 55.47 40.87 42.45
N PRO A 51 56.65 41.03 41.78
CA PRO A 51 56.87 42.19 40.90
C PRO A 51 57.88 42.08 39.71
N GLU A 52 57.63 42.97 38.75
CA GLU A 52 58.53 43.89 38.01
C GLU A 52 59.86 43.44 37.38
N ASP A 53 59.93 43.69 36.07
CA ASP A 53 60.84 44.63 35.38
C ASP A 53 61.60 44.08 34.15
N ASN A 54 61.23 44.69 33.03
CA ASN A 54 61.92 45.03 31.78
C ASN A 54 63.01 44.17 31.11
N THR A 55 62.83 44.19 29.78
CA THR A 55 63.82 44.27 28.68
C THR A 55 64.87 43.18 28.58
N ASP A 56 64.78 42.36 27.53
CA ASP A 56 65.55 42.62 26.31
C ASP A 56 65.28 41.59 25.21
N ALA A 57 65.55 42.03 23.99
CA ALA A 57 65.33 41.39 22.70
C ALA A 57 65.97 40.01 22.49
N TYR A 58 65.44 39.25 21.52
CA TYR A 58 66.08 38.41 20.48
C TYR A 58 65.12 37.27 20.05
N PRO A 59 65.23 36.68 18.83
CA PRO A 59 65.49 37.24 17.51
C PRO A 59 64.35 36.93 16.52
N ASP A 60 64.34 37.75 15.48
CA ASP A 60 63.72 37.52 14.18
C ASP A 60 64.10 36.14 13.59
N THR A 61 63.13 35.22 13.55
CA THR A 61 63.10 34.15 12.57
C THR A 61 61.87 34.33 11.70
N HIS A 62 62.05 35.06 10.61
CA HIS A 62 61.23 35.03 9.40
C HIS A 62 60.96 33.58 8.94
N SER A 63 59.97 32.95 9.55
CA SER A 63 59.16 31.91 8.94
C SER A 63 57.99 32.62 8.28
N LYS A 64 58.08 32.80 6.96
CA LYS A 64 57.02 33.37 6.12
C LYS A 64 55.74 32.55 6.29
N ILE A 65 54.87 32.96 7.21
CA ILE A 65 53.45 32.71 7.08
C ILE A 65 52.96 33.86 6.20
N GLU A 66 52.76 33.58 4.92
CA GLU A 66 52.06 34.50 4.03
C GLU A 66 50.63 34.64 4.58
N GLU A 67 50.36 35.71 5.32
CA GLU A 67 48.99 36.14 5.59
C GLU A 67 48.37 36.52 4.24
N LYS A 68 47.65 35.57 3.64
CA LYS A 68 46.83 35.83 2.46
C LYS A 68 45.89 36.98 2.78
N THR A 69 45.86 37.97 1.91
CA THR A 69 44.93 39.08 2.04
C THR A 69 43.49 38.57 1.92
N LEU A 70 42.53 39.25 2.56
CA LEU A 70 41.12 38.89 2.47
C LEU A 70 40.64 38.77 1.01
N GLU A 71 41.17 39.60 0.12
CA GLU A 71 40.90 39.55 -1.33
C GLU A 71 41.44 38.28 -2.02
N GLU A 72 42.58 37.76 -1.58
CA GLU A 72 43.15 36.50 -2.11
C GLU A 72 42.33 35.29 -1.65
N LEU A 73 41.88 35.28 -0.39
CA LEU A 73 40.98 34.25 0.14
C LEU A 73 39.62 34.25 -0.57
N GLU A 74 39.07 35.44 -0.86
CA GLU A 74 37.83 35.56 -1.63
C GLU A 74 37.98 35.08 -3.08
N ARG A 75 39.11 35.37 -3.74
CA ARG A 75 39.40 34.88 -5.09
C ARG A 75 39.56 33.37 -5.14
N GLU A 76 40.26 32.78 -4.17
CA GLU A 76 40.42 31.33 -4.09
C GLU A 76 39.09 30.63 -3.83
N ARG A 77 38.26 31.18 -2.94
CA ARG A 77 36.92 30.65 -2.69
C ARG A 77 36.01 30.74 -3.93
N LEU A 78 36.07 31.85 -4.68
CA LEU A 78 35.34 32.00 -5.93
C LEU A 78 35.84 31.01 -7.00
N GLU A 79 37.14 30.74 -7.05
CA GLU A 79 37.71 29.74 -7.97
C GLU A 79 37.28 28.32 -7.60
N GLN A 80 37.28 27.97 -6.31
CA GLN A 80 36.76 26.70 -5.82
C GLN A 80 35.28 26.51 -6.18
N LEU A 81 34.45 27.52 -5.92
CA LEU A 81 33.02 27.47 -6.29
C LEU A 81 32.81 27.29 -7.80
N ARG A 82 33.65 27.94 -8.64
CA ARG A 82 33.62 27.75 -10.09
C ARG A 82 34.00 26.34 -10.51
N GLN A 83 35.01 25.76 -9.86
CA GLN A 83 35.45 24.38 -10.13
C GLN A 83 34.39 23.37 -9.71
N GLU A 84 33.80 23.52 -8.52
CA GLU A 84 32.69 22.68 -8.04
C GLU A 84 31.46 22.77 -8.96
N GLU A 85 31.13 23.97 -9.44
CA GLU A 85 30.03 24.17 -10.40
C GLU A 85 30.33 23.54 -11.77
N GLU A 86 31.58 23.60 -12.24
CA GLU A 86 31.99 22.96 -13.49
C GLU A 86 31.99 21.43 -13.38
N GLU A 87 32.45 20.87 -12.26
CA GLU A 87 32.38 19.43 -11.98
C GLU A 87 30.94 18.93 -11.90
N ARG A 88 30.06 19.66 -11.19
CA ARG A 88 28.63 19.34 -11.13
C ARG A 88 28.01 19.33 -12.52
N ARG A 89 28.29 20.34 -13.35
CA ARG A 89 27.79 20.40 -14.73
C ARG A 89 28.27 19.22 -15.59
N LYS A 90 29.55 18.84 -15.47
CA LYS A 90 30.10 17.67 -16.19
C LYS A 90 29.45 16.36 -15.77
N GLU A 91 29.17 16.20 -14.48
CA GLU A 91 28.47 15.03 -13.96
C GLU A 91 27.00 14.98 -14.44
N GLU A 92 26.29 16.12 -14.38
CA GLU A 92 24.93 16.25 -14.94
C GLU A 92 24.88 15.92 -16.44
N GLU A 93 25.83 16.43 -17.24
CA GLU A 93 25.94 16.15 -18.67
C GLU A 93 26.18 14.66 -18.93
N LYS A 94 27.05 14.02 -18.14
CA LYS A 94 27.34 12.58 -18.24
C LYS A 94 26.11 11.74 -17.91
N GLN A 95 25.40 12.06 -16.83
CA GLN A 95 24.16 11.37 -16.44
C GLN A 95 23.08 11.50 -17.51
N LEU A 96 22.93 12.70 -18.10
CA LEU A 96 21.97 12.93 -19.18
C LEU A 96 22.30 12.11 -20.43
N GLU A 97 23.58 11.98 -20.78
CA GLU A 97 24.02 11.18 -21.93
C GLU A 97 23.85 9.67 -21.68
N GLU A 98 24.22 9.16 -20.51
CA GLU A 98 23.99 7.76 -20.11
C GLU A 98 22.49 7.43 -20.15
N ARG A 99 21.66 8.36 -19.66
CA ARG A 99 20.21 8.24 -19.73
C ARG A 99 19.70 8.23 -21.17
N ARG A 100 20.19 9.14 -22.03
CA ARG A 100 19.80 9.18 -23.45
C ARG A 100 20.08 7.85 -24.14
N LEU A 101 21.26 7.29 -23.94
CA LEU A 101 21.65 5.98 -24.49
C LEU A 101 20.76 4.85 -23.95
N ARG A 102 20.41 4.88 -22.67
CA ARG A 102 19.48 3.92 -22.05
C ARG A 102 18.07 4.03 -22.65
N GLU A 103 17.54 5.24 -22.82
CA GLU A 103 16.23 5.46 -23.45
C GLU A 103 16.21 5.01 -24.92
N GLU A 104 17.30 5.21 -25.67
CA GLU A 104 17.44 4.71 -27.04
C GLU A 104 17.43 3.18 -27.09
N ALA A 105 18.18 2.52 -26.21
CA ALA A 105 18.19 1.05 -26.11
C ALA A 105 16.80 0.50 -25.73
N LEU A 106 16.14 1.09 -24.73
CA LEU A 106 14.79 0.72 -24.32
C LEU A 106 13.77 0.92 -25.44
N ARG A 107 13.91 1.97 -26.23
CA ARG A 107 13.02 2.22 -27.37
C ARG A 107 13.18 1.16 -28.45
N GLU A 108 14.41 0.73 -28.73
CA GLU A 108 14.67 -0.36 -29.67
C GLU A 108 14.12 -1.70 -29.14
N GLU A 109 14.31 -2.00 -27.86
CA GLU A 109 13.86 -3.24 -27.24
C GLU A 109 12.33 -3.34 -27.13
N LEU A 110 11.68 -2.30 -26.61
CA LEU A 110 10.25 -2.30 -26.30
C LEU A 110 9.38 -1.95 -27.52
N GLY A 111 9.94 -1.27 -28.52
CA GLY A 111 9.24 -0.87 -29.74
C GLY A 111 7.91 -0.16 -29.42
N PRO A 112 6.75 -0.67 -29.89
CA PRO A 112 5.45 -0.04 -29.66
C PRO A 112 5.02 0.12 -28.20
N PHE A 113 5.65 -0.60 -27.27
CA PHE A 113 5.38 -0.54 -25.83
C PHE A 113 6.25 0.48 -25.10
N PHE A 114 7.19 1.14 -25.79
CA PHE A 114 8.12 2.06 -25.17
C PHE A 114 7.40 3.25 -24.51
N VAL A 115 7.82 3.55 -23.28
CA VAL A 115 7.46 4.75 -22.53
C VAL A 115 8.76 5.39 -22.03
N PRO A 116 8.90 6.73 -22.09
CA PRO A 116 10.08 7.41 -21.57
C PRO A 116 10.38 7.10 -20.10
N LEU A 117 11.64 7.26 -19.70
CA LEU A 117 12.01 7.19 -18.29
C LEU A 117 11.51 8.44 -17.54
N PRO A 118 11.22 8.35 -16.24
CA PRO A 118 10.84 9.51 -15.43
C PRO A 118 12.01 10.50 -15.31
N PRO A 119 11.78 11.79 -15.07
CA PRO A 119 12.84 12.79 -14.83
C PRO A 119 13.87 12.33 -13.77
N LEU A 120 15.13 12.76 -13.88
CA LEU A 120 16.18 12.36 -12.94
C LEU A 120 15.86 12.86 -11.52
N GLU A 121 15.40 14.11 -11.43
CA GLU A 121 14.86 14.68 -10.20
C GLU A 121 13.36 14.40 -10.15
N GLN A 122 12.92 13.70 -9.11
CA GLN A 122 11.51 13.40 -8.86
C GLN A 122 11.11 14.00 -7.50
N GLU A 123 9.87 14.47 -7.39
CA GLU A 123 9.33 14.87 -6.09
C GLU A 123 9.12 13.61 -5.22
N ASP A 124 9.40 13.71 -3.92
CA ASP A 124 9.12 12.60 -2.99
C ASP A 124 7.63 12.22 -3.06
N ASN A 125 7.36 10.91 -3.10
CA ASN A 125 6.00 10.38 -3.06
C ASN A 125 5.78 9.57 -1.77
N PRO A 126 5.56 10.23 -0.62
CA PRO A 126 5.29 9.51 0.61
C PRO A 126 3.89 8.89 0.60
N PRO A 127 3.70 7.73 1.27
CA PRO A 127 2.38 7.11 1.45
C PRO A 127 1.35 8.09 2.03
N VAL A 128 0.12 8.03 1.51
CA VAL A 128 -1.01 8.83 1.98
C VAL A 128 -2.10 7.91 2.52
N LYS A 129 -2.66 8.24 3.68
CA LYS A 129 -3.88 7.61 4.18
C LYS A 129 -5.08 8.06 3.34
N ALA A 130 -5.34 7.36 2.26
CA ALA A 130 -6.27 7.82 1.24
C ALA A 130 -7.73 7.56 1.65
N LYS A 131 -8.53 8.61 1.61
CA LYS A 131 -9.98 8.60 1.76
C LYS A 131 -10.56 9.17 0.48
N GLY A 132 -11.00 8.30 -0.42
CA GLY A 132 -11.20 8.68 -1.81
C GLY A 132 -12.56 8.34 -2.40
N ILE A 133 -12.84 8.97 -3.53
CA ILE A 133 -14.02 8.71 -4.37
C ILE A 133 -13.60 8.27 -5.76
N TYR A 134 -14.41 7.41 -6.37
CA TYR A 134 -14.24 6.98 -7.76
C TYR A 134 -14.75 8.02 -8.76
N LEU A 135 -14.01 8.24 -9.85
CA LEU A 135 -14.39 9.08 -10.97
C LEU A 135 -14.16 8.36 -12.31
N THR A 136 -15.19 8.32 -13.14
CA THR A 136 -15.03 7.97 -14.56
C THR A 136 -14.33 9.10 -15.30
N GLY A 137 -13.64 8.78 -16.40
CA GLY A 137 -13.08 9.82 -17.28
C GLY A 137 -14.12 10.81 -17.80
N ASN A 138 -15.38 10.39 -17.98
CA ASN A 138 -16.48 11.28 -18.40
C ASN A 138 -16.82 12.32 -17.34
N THR A 139 -16.78 11.96 -16.06
CA THR A 139 -17.02 12.90 -14.96
C THR A 139 -15.88 13.90 -14.87
N VAL A 140 -14.63 13.46 -14.97
CA VAL A 140 -13.46 14.35 -14.99
C VAL A 140 -13.49 15.29 -16.20
N GLY A 141 -13.86 14.79 -17.39
CA GLY A 141 -14.00 15.59 -18.61
C GLY A 141 -15.15 16.61 -18.58
N LEU A 142 -16.04 16.57 -17.58
CA LEU A 142 -17.14 17.52 -17.40
C LEU A 142 -16.80 18.52 -16.28
N GLN A 143 -16.21 19.66 -16.65
CA GLN A 143 -15.67 20.66 -15.71
C GLN A 143 -16.55 20.94 -14.49
N HIS A 144 -17.84 21.25 -14.69
CA HIS A 144 -18.73 21.59 -13.57
C HIS A 144 -18.93 20.43 -12.58
N ARG A 145 -18.94 19.17 -13.06
CA ARG A 145 -19.04 18.00 -12.18
C ARG A 145 -17.74 17.76 -11.46
N PHE A 146 -16.63 17.82 -12.18
CA PHE A 146 -15.32 17.61 -11.61
C PHE A 146 -15.03 18.64 -10.50
N GLU A 147 -15.29 19.92 -10.77
CA GLU A 147 -15.17 21.01 -9.80
C GLU A 147 -16.03 20.77 -8.54
N SER A 148 -17.30 20.37 -8.70
CA SER A 148 -18.16 20.09 -7.54
C SER A 148 -17.68 18.93 -6.68
N LEU A 149 -17.02 17.93 -7.29
CA LEU A 149 -16.44 16.81 -6.56
C LEU A 149 -15.12 17.20 -5.87
N MET A 150 -14.31 18.06 -6.48
CA MET A 150 -13.12 18.62 -5.84
C MET A 150 -13.49 19.48 -4.63
N GLU A 151 -14.52 20.32 -4.74
CA GLU A 151 -15.04 21.10 -3.61
C GLU A 151 -15.54 20.20 -2.46
N MET A 152 -16.19 19.07 -2.78
CA MET A 152 -16.57 18.09 -1.77
C MET A 152 -15.35 17.45 -1.10
N VAL A 153 -14.27 17.17 -1.84
CA VAL A 153 -13.01 16.69 -1.26
C VAL A 153 -12.40 17.77 -0.35
N ASP A 154 -12.34 19.02 -0.80
CA ASP A 154 -11.77 20.15 -0.04
C ASP A 154 -12.51 20.43 1.29
N THR A 155 -13.79 20.07 1.40
CA THR A 155 -14.67 20.40 2.53
C THR A 155 -14.93 19.24 3.49
N THR A 156 -14.41 18.04 3.20
CA THR A 156 -14.67 16.83 4.00
C THR A 156 -13.36 16.14 4.42
N GLU A 157 -13.46 14.95 5.00
CA GLU A 157 -12.33 14.08 5.35
C GLU A 157 -11.69 13.39 4.14
N LEU A 158 -12.33 13.48 2.97
CA LEU A 158 -11.78 12.96 1.73
C LEU A 158 -10.51 13.73 1.35
N ASN A 159 -9.56 13.04 0.72
CA ASN A 159 -8.30 13.64 0.25
C ASN A 159 -7.80 13.02 -1.07
N ALA A 160 -8.52 12.05 -1.64
CA ALA A 160 -8.06 11.30 -2.80
C ALA A 160 -9.15 11.17 -3.88
N MET A 161 -8.70 11.03 -5.12
CA MET A 161 -9.58 10.71 -6.24
C MET A 161 -9.00 9.55 -7.05
N VAL A 162 -9.79 8.48 -7.17
CA VAL A 162 -9.49 7.35 -8.03
C VAL A 162 -10.10 7.61 -9.40
N ILE A 163 -9.25 7.86 -10.39
CA ILE A 163 -9.65 8.28 -11.73
C ILE A 163 -9.34 7.17 -12.73
N ASP A 164 -10.34 6.81 -13.55
CA ASP A 164 -10.11 5.93 -14.68
C ASP A 164 -9.04 6.49 -15.62
N VAL A 165 -7.92 5.79 -15.75
CA VAL A 165 -6.97 5.99 -16.85
C VAL A 165 -7.36 5.10 -18.03
N LYS A 166 -7.62 3.81 -17.75
CA LYS A 166 -8.23 2.86 -18.69
C LYS A 166 -9.42 2.18 -18.04
N ASN A 167 -10.59 2.30 -18.67
CA ASN A 167 -11.84 1.75 -18.13
C ASN A 167 -12.11 0.29 -18.57
N ASP A 168 -13.22 -0.29 -18.12
CA ASP A 168 -13.62 -1.67 -18.40
C ASP A 168 -14.22 -1.90 -19.79
N HIS A 169 -14.17 -0.88 -20.66
CA HIS A 169 -14.36 -0.99 -22.09
C HIS A 169 -13.03 -1.04 -22.87
N GLY A 170 -11.89 -1.03 -22.17
CA GLY A 170 -10.55 -1.10 -22.77
C GLY A 170 -10.15 0.18 -23.51
N VAL A 171 -10.69 1.33 -23.10
CA VAL A 171 -10.39 2.64 -23.70
C VAL A 171 -9.82 3.61 -22.68
N MET A 172 -8.97 4.52 -23.19
CA MET A 172 -8.30 5.54 -22.40
C MET A 172 -9.24 6.70 -22.06
N SER A 173 -9.04 7.32 -20.90
CA SER A 173 -9.78 8.53 -20.50
C SER A 173 -9.17 9.81 -21.07
N TYR A 174 -7.86 9.83 -21.34
CA TYR A 174 -7.14 10.91 -22.03
C TYR A 174 -6.40 10.34 -23.24
N ARG A 175 -5.92 11.22 -24.12
CA ARG A 175 -5.16 10.78 -25.30
C ARG A 175 -3.77 10.31 -24.88
N SER A 176 -3.52 9.00 -25.03
CA SER A 176 -2.21 8.39 -24.83
C SER A 176 -1.31 8.59 -26.04
N GLU A 177 -0.02 8.82 -25.81
CA GLU A 177 1.00 8.94 -26.85
C GLU A 177 1.73 7.60 -27.11
N ILE A 178 1.43 6.56 -26.33
CA ILE A 178 2.01 5.22 -26.49
C ILE A 178 1.55 4.60 -27.82
N GLU A 179 2.49 4.14 -28.64
CA GLU A 179 2.21 3.60 -29.99
C GLU A 179 1.24 2.41 -29.95
N ILE A 180 1.47 1.40 -29.09
CA ILE A 180 0.58 0.23 -29.03
C ILE A 180 -0.86 0.59 -28.60
N VAL A 181 -1.03 1.63 -27.77
CA VAL A 181 -2.35 2.12 -27.33
C VAL A 181 -3.11 2.78 -28.49
N GLN A 182 -2.38 3.51 -29.34
CA GLN A 182 -2.92 4.08 -30.58
C GLN A 182 -3.29 2.98 -31.58
N GLU A 183 -2.41 2.01 -31.80
CA GLU A 183 -2.67 0.85 -32.68
C GLU A 183 -3.87 0.01 -32.22
N ALA A 184 -4.00 -0.19 -30.91
CA ALA A 184 -5.15 -0.86 -30.31
C ALA A 184 -6.44 -0.05 -30.40
N GLY A 185 -6.39 1.21 -30.87
CA GLY A 185 -7.56 2.07 -31.01
C GLY A 185 -8.22 2.45 -29.67
N ALA A 186 -7.46 2.41 -28.57
CA ALA A 186 -7.96 2.71 -27.23
C ALA A 186 -8.23 4.23 -27.04
N ASN A 187 -7.64 5.10 -27.87
CA ASN A 187 -7.85 6.55 -27.88
C ASN A 187 -9.17 7.02 -28.53
N ARG A 188 -10.05 6.11 -28.99
CA ARG A 188 -11.22 6.46 -29.83
C ARG A 188 -12.25 7.39 -29.17
N SER A 189 -12.31 7.45 -27.84
CA SER A 189 -13.28 8.26 -27.11
C SER A 189 -12.69 8.73 -25.77
N VAL A 190 -11.81 9.72 -25.85
CA VAL A 190 -11.11 10.30 -24.70
C VAL A 190 -11.90 11.50 -24.12
N PRO A 191 -12.61 11.35 -22.99
CA PRO A 191 -13.38 12.43 -22.38
C PRO A 191 -12.51 13.55 -21.79
N ILE A 192 -11.36 13.23 -21.21
CA ILE A 192 -10.42 14.19 -20.64
C ILE A 192 -9.59 14.80 -21.78
N LYS A 193 -9.78 16.09 -22.05
CA LYS A 193 -9.13 16.79 -23.17
C LYS A 193 -7.73 17.28 -22.83
N ASN A 194 -7.51 17.65 -21.57
CA ASN A 194 -6.24 18.16 -21.07
C ASN A 194 -5.93 17.48 -19.74
N ILE A 195 -5.15 16.41 -19.78
CA ILE A 195 -4.77 15.68 -18.55
C ILE A 195 -3.83 16.51 -17.68
N SER A 196 -2.94 17.32 -18.26
CA SER A 196 -2.03 18.19 -17.52
C SER A 196 -2.79 19.19 -16.64
N GLU A 197 -3.84 19.83 -17.16
CA GLU A 197 -4.69 20.74 -16.38
C GLU A 197 -5.44 20.04 -15.25
N VAL A 198 -5.92 18.81 -15.47
CA VAL A 198 -6.51 17.99 -14.41
C VAL A 198 -5.49 17.75 -13.29
N MET A 199 -4.28 17.36 -13.63
CA MET A 199 -3.23 17.06 -12.65
C MET A 199 -2.74 18.32 -11.92
N GLU A 200 -2.65 19.46 -12.62
CA GLU A 200 -2.33 20.75 -12.01
C GLU A 200 -3.38 21.19 -10.97
N GLU A 201 -4.68 21.04 -11.27
CA GLU A 201 -5.73 21.40 -10.33
C GLU A 201 -5.80 20.44 -9.12
N LEU A 202 -5.58 19.14 -9.31
CA LEU A 202 -5.46 18.19 -8.20
C LEU A 202 -4.26 18.52 -7.31
N LYS A 203 -3.08 18.79 -7.90
CA LYS A 203 -1.87 19.18 -7.16
C LYS A 203 -2.07 20.48 -6.38
N LYS A 204 -2.70 21.48 -6.99
CA LYS A 204 -2.98 22.79 -6.36
C LYS A 204 -3.90 22.68 -5.14
N ARG A 205 -4.80 21.69 -5.12
CA ARG A 205 -5.70 21.40 -4.01
C ARG A 205 -5.16 20.36 -3.02
N ASP A 206 -3.96 19.83 -3.25
CA ASP A 206 -3.38 18.73 -2.46
C ASP A 206 -4.28 17.47 -2.45
N ILE A 207 -4.95 17.20 -3.57
CA ILE A 207 -5.78 16.00 -3.74
C ILE A 207 -4.91 14.88 -4.30
N TYR A 208 -4.83 13.76 -3.58
CA TYR A 208 -4.04 12.59 -3.95
C TYR A 208 -4.64 11.87 -5.19
N PRO A 209 -3.94 11.90 -6.35
CA PRO A 209 -4.46 11.34 -7.58
C PRO A 209 -4.06 9.87 -7.74
N ILE A 210 -5.06 9.00 -7.90
CA ILE A 210 -4.88 7.54 -8.06
C ILE A 210 -5.36 7.14 -9.46
N ALA A 211 -4.48 6.51 -10.25
CA ALA A 211 -4.78 6.02 -11.58
C ALA A 211 -5.39 4.62 -11.52
N ARG A 212 -6.69 4.50 -11.80
CA ARG A 212 -7.32 3.20 -11.99
C ARG A 212 -7.07 2.67 -13.40
N VAL A 213 -6.46 1.49 -13.50
CA VAL A 213 -6.15 0.79 -14.75
C VAL A 213 -6.83 -0.56 -14.76
N VAL A 214 -7.88 -0.71 -15.58
CA VAL A 214 -8.54 -2.01 -15.77
C VAL A 214 -7.67 -2.92 -16.64
N VAL A 215 -7.19 -4.03 -16.07
CA VAL A 215 -6.16 -4.87 -16.69
C VAL A 215 -6.75 -5.92 -17.66
N PHE A 216 -7.41 -6.95 -17.14
CA PHE A 216 -7.76 -8.14 -17.95
C PHE A 216 -9.19 -8.14 -18.51
N LYS A 217 -10.11 -7.33 -17.96
CA LYS A 217 -11.41 -7.08 -18.59
C LYS A 217 -11.29 -5.97 -19.63
N ASP A 218 -10.62 -6.30 -20.73
CA ASP A 218 -10.39 -5.39 -21.85
C ASP A 218 -11.11 -5.94 -23.09
N PRO A 219 -12.33 -5.47 -23.42
CA PRO A 219 -13.02 -5.90 -24.64
C PRO A 219 -12.50 -5.23 -25.91
N ASN A 220 -11.63 -4.23 -25.81
CA ASN A 220 -11.11 -3.53 -26.98
C ASN A 220 -9.93 -4.29 -27.60
N LEU A 221 -8.95 -4.65 -26.77
CA LEU A 221 -7.69 -5.21 -27.22
C LEU A 221 -7.86 -6.54 -28.00
N PRO A 222 -8.71 -7.50 -27.59
CA PRO A 222 -8.98 -8.74 -28.33
C PRO A 222 -9.54 -8.54 -29.74
N GLU A 223 -10.21 -7.42 -30.01
CA GLU A 223 -10.74 -7.12 -31.35
C GLU A 223 -9.64 -6.68 -32.32
N LYS A 224 -8.49 -6.21 -31.79
CA LYS A 224 -7.32 -5.75 -32.56
C LYS A 224 -6.16 -6.72 -32.54
N ARG A 225 -6.06 -7.52 -31.48
CA ARG A 225 -5.04 -8.54 -31.21
C ARG A 225 -5.74 -9.82 -30.71
N PRO A 226 -6.50 -10.52 -31.57
CA PRO A 226 -7.26 -11.72 -31.18
C PRO A 226 -6.37 -12.84 -30.64
N GLU A 227 -5.09 -12.86 -31.00
CA GLU A 227 -4.09 -13.79 -30.49
C GLU A 227 -3.72 -13.54 -29.01
N TRP A 228 -4.01 -12.36 -28.46
CA TRP A 228 -3.81 -12.04 -27.03
C TRP A 228 -5.04 -12.34 -26.18
N ALA A 229 -6.09 -12.92 -26.77
CA ALA A 229 -7.36 -13.14 -26.10
C ALA A 229 -7.48 -14.54 -25.50
N ILE A 230 -8.39 -14.69 -24.54
CA ILE A 230 -8.90 -16.01 -24.14
C ILE A 230 -9.57 -16.64 -25.37
N GLN A 231 -9.29 -17.91 -25.64
CA GLN A 231 -9.77 -18.61 -26.84
C GLN A 231 -10.92 -19.54 -26.50
N ARG A 232 -11.86 -19.70 -27.42
CA ARG A 232 -12.99 -20.63 -27.29
C ARG A 232 -12.59 -22.03 -27.77
N ASN A 233 -13.07 -23.05 -27.06
CA ASN A 233 -13.05 -24.43 -27.54
C ASN A 233 -13.87 -24.53 -28.84
N GLY A 234 -13.23 -25.02 -29.91
CA GLY A 234 -13.81 -25.03 -31.26
C GLY A 234 -13.46 -23.81 -32.12
N GLY A 235 -12.64 -22.90 -31.61
CA GLY A 235 -12.02 -21.81 -32.38
C GLY A 235 -12.65 -20.43 -32.17
N GLY A 236 -11.81 -19.40 -32.38
CA GLY A 236 -12.17 -18.00 -32.22
C GLY A 236 -12.04 -17.48 -30.78
N VAL A 237 -12.16 -16.17 -30.64
CA VAL A 237 -12.09 -15.46 -29.35
C VAL A 237 -13.27 -15.86 -28.46
N TRP A 238 -12.97 -16.23 -27.21
CA TRP A 238 -14.00 -16.48 -26.20
C TRP A 238 -14.68 -15.17 -25.78
N ARG A 239 -15.98 -15.25 -25.53
CA ARG A 239 -16.79 -14.12 -25.07
C ARG A 239 -17.70 -14.57 -23.94
N ASP A 240 -17.90 -13.69 -22.98
CA ASP A 240 -18.83 -13.94 -21.87
C ASP A 240 -20.31 -13.88 -22.31
N ASN A 241 -21.22 -14.07 -21.36
CA ASN A 241 -22.67 -14.01 -21.62
C ASN A 241 -23.15 -12.63 -22.11
N LYS A 242 -22.40 -11.57 -21.84
CA LYS A 242 -22.66 -10.20 -22.31
C LYS A 242 -21.98 -9.94 -23.67
N ARG A 243 -21.40 -10.97 -24.29
CA ARG A 243 -20.66 -10.94 -25.56
C ARG A 243 -19.37 -10.12 -25.50
N VAL A 244 -18.83 -9.89 -24.31
CA VAL A 244 -17.58 -9.18 -24.05
C VAL A 244 -16.42 -10.15 -24.22
N ALA A 245 -15.45 -9.80 -25.07
CA ALA A 245 -14.19 -10.52 -25.18
C ALA A 245 -13.25 -10.14 -24.02
N TRP A 246 -12.38 -11.07 -23.64
CA TRP A 246 -11.40 -10.85 -22.57
C TRP A 246 -10.00 -11.14 -23.10
N VAL A 247 -9.03 -10.34 -22.67
CA VAL A 247 -7.62 -10.63 -22.89
C VAL A 247 -7.18 -11.80 -22.02
N ASN A 248 -6.13 -12.49 -22.44
CA ASN A 248 -5.58 -13.65 -21.75
C ASN A 248 -4.63 -13.21 -20.62
N PRO A 249 -4.91 -13.51 -19.33
CA PRO A 249 -4.00 -13.13 -18.25
C PRO A 249 -2.64 -13.83 -18.25
N TYR A 250 -2.43 -14.87 -19.07
CA TYR A 250 -1.12 -15.50 -19.27
C TYR A 250 -0.27 -14.85 -20.37
N GLU A 251 -0.81 -13.88 -21.13
CA GLU A 251 -0.09 -13.26 -22.25
C GLU A 251 0.77 -12.09 -21.76
N LYS A 252 2.09 -12.22 -21.88
CA LYS A 252 3.05 -11.19 -21.44
C LYS A 252 2.84 -9.86 -22.17
N LYS A 253 2.46 -9.87 -23.44
CA LYS A 253 2.15 -8.63 -24.19
C LYS A 253 0.95 -7.87 -23.63
N VAL A 254 0.01 -8.57 -23.00
CA VAL A 254 -1.11 -7.93 -22.28
C VAL A 254 -0.59 -7.27 -21.00
N TRP A 255 0.38 -7.88 -20.32
CA TRP A 255 1.03 -7.26 -19.17
C TRP A 255 1.77 -5.99 -19.61
N ASP A 256 2.65 -6.09 -20.61
CA ASP A 256 3.44 -4.98 -21.15
C ASP A 256 2.56 -3.81 -21.62
N TYR A 257 1.42 -4.10 -22.26
CA TYR A 257 0.43 -3.10 -22.65
C TYR A 257 -0.10 -2.29 -21.45
N ASN A 258 -0.46 -2.97 -20.36
CA ASN A 258 -1.01 -2.32 -19.17
C ASN A 258 0.09 -1.63 -18.35
N ILE A 259 1.30 -2.19 -18.31
CA ILE A 259 2.46 -1.56 -17.69
C ILE A 259 2.86 -0.27 -18.42
N ALA A 260 2.85 -0.26 -19.75
CA ALA A 260 3.09 0.97 -20.51
C ALA A 260 2.08 2.06 -20.14
N ILE A 261 0.79 1.72 -20.05
CA ILE A 261 -0.25 2.64 -19.60
C ILE A 261 -0.01 3.14 -18.16
N ALA A 262 0.41 2.25 -17.25
CA ALA A 262 0.74 2.63 -15.88
C ALA A 262 1.95 3.57 -15.80
N LYS A 263 2.99 3.32 -16.60
CA LYS A 263 4.16 4.20 -16.73
C LYS A 263 3.77 5.58 -17.24
N GLU A 264 2.93 5.66 -18.29
CA GLU A 264 2.40 6.95 -18.77
C GLU A 264 1.56 7.66 -17.70
N ALA A 265 0.74 6.92 -16.94
CA ALA A 265 -0.03 7.47 -15.83
C ALA A 265 0.88 8.08 -14.73
N ALA A 266 1.97 7.40 -14.38
CA ALA A 266 2.98 7.94 -13.46
C ALA A 266 3.61 9.23 -14.01
N LEU A 267 4.01 9.24 -15.29
CA LEU A 267 4.63 10.40 -15.93
C LEU A 267 3.73 11.63 -16.04
N VAL A 268 2.41 11.44 -16.17
CA VAL A 268 1.47 12.58 -16.16
C VAL A 268 1.22 13.14 -14.75
N GLY A 269 1.66 12.43 -13.70
CA GLY A 269 1.67 12.89 -12.31
C GLY A 269 0.76 12.13 -11.35
N PHE A 270 0.19 10.98 -11.75
CA PHE A 270 -0.50 10.12 -10.78
C PHE A 270 0.50 9.56 -9.77
N ARG A 271 0.09 9.52 -8.50
CA ARG A 271 0.97 9.10 -7.39
C ARG A 271 0.81 7.63 -7.02
N GLU A 272 -0.27 7.00 -7.48
CA GLU A 272 -0.59 5.60 -7.24
C GLU A 272 -1.22 4.98 -8.48
N ILE A 273 -0.84 3.74 -8.79
CA ILE A 273 -1.44 2.91 -9.81
C ILE A 273 -2.29 1.85 -9.12
N GLN A 274 -3.60 1.92 -9.33
CA GLN A 274 -4.54 0.91 -8.86
C GLN A 274 -4.95 0.00 -10.02
N PHE A 275 -4.52 -1.26 -9.96
CA PHE A 275 -4.89 -2.28 -10.92
C PHE A 275 -6.26 -2.86 -10.58
N ASP A 276 -7.25 -2.64 -11.45
CA ASP A 276 -8.57 -3.25 -11.35
C ASP A 276 -8.75 -4.37 -12.38
N TYR A 277 -9.66 -5.31 -12.10
CA TYR A 277 -9.86 -6.53 -12.87
C TYR A 277 -8.55 -7.30 -13.09
N VAL A 278 -7.68 -7.30 -12.08
CA VAL A 278 -6.51 -8.16 -11.93
C VAL A 278 -6.99 -9.57 -11.55
N ARG A 279 -7.75 -10.19 -12.47
CA ARG A 279 -8.40 -11.50 -12.32
C ARG A 279 -8.84 -12.09 -13.66
N PHE A 280 -9.16 -13.37 -13.63
CA PHE A 280 -9.85 -14.10 -14.69
C PHE A 280 -11.37 -13.82 -14.70
N PRO A 281 -12.09 -14.18 -15.80
CA PRO A 281 -13.54 -14.02 -15.86
C PRO A 281 -14.28 -14.80 -14.77
N GLU A 282 -15.40 -14.25 -14.32
CA GLU A 282 -16.31 -14.91 -13.36
C GLU A 282 -16.97 -16.17 -13.95
N ASN A 283 -17.63 -16.96 -13.10
CA ASN A 283 -18.23 -18.25 -13.47
C ASN A 283 -17.19 -19.22 -14.05
N ALA A 284 -16.00 -19.25 -13.44
CA ALA A 284 -14.82 -19.97 -13.93
C ALA A 284 -15.10 -21.43 -14.31
N HIS A 285 -15.95 -22.16 -13.58
CA HIS A 285 -16.35 -23.53 -13.96
C HIS A 285 -16.99 -23.63 -15.35
N ARG A 286 -17.79 -22.64 -15.76
CA ARG A 286 -18.32 -22.59 -17.13
C ARG A 286 -17.22 -22.20 -18.11
N VAL A 287 -16.46 -21.16 -17.79
CA VAL A 287 -15.39 -20.63 -18.65
C VAL A 287 -14.38 -21.72 -19.00
N ASP A 288 -13.90 -22.47 -18.00
CA ASP A 288 -12.90 -23.52 -18.18
C ASP A 288 -13.40 -24.72 -19.01
N ARG A 289 -14.72 -24.88 -19.18
CA ARG A 289 -15.30 -25.90 -20.06
C ARG A 289 -15.41 -25.45 -21.51
N GLU A 290 -15.53 -24.15 -21.74
CA GLU A 290 -15.84 -23.57 -23.05
C GLU A 290 -14.66 -22.80 -23.66
N ALA A 291 -13.61 -22.53 -22.87
CA ALA A 291 -12.45 -21.75 -23.22
C ALA A 291 -11.14 -22.47 -22.88
N TYR A 292 -10.05 -22.03 -23.50
CA TYR A 292 -8.69 -22.35 -23.14
C TYR A 292 -7.82 -21.08 -23.18
N TYR A 293 -6.68 -21.16 -22.50
CA TYR A 293 -5.77 -20.05 -22.29
C TYR A 293 -4.43 -20.37 -22.95
N PRO A 294 -4.11 -19.80 -24.14
CA PRO A 294 -2.80 -19.97 -24.76
C PRO A 294 -1.67 -19.61 -23.79
N GLY A 295 -0.60 -20.41 -23.75
CA GLY A 295 0.55 -20.14 -22.87
C GLY A 295 0.31 -20.35 -21.37
N ALA A 296 -0.84 -20.94 -20.97
CA ALA A 296 -1.07 -21.24 -19.56
C ALA A 296 -0.11 -22.31 -19.01
N ASP A 297 0.27 -23.30 -19.82
CA ASP A 297 1.27 -24.33 -19.49
C ASP A 297 1.12 -24.99 -18.11
N GLY A 298 -0.13 -25.15 -17.66
CA GLY A 298 -0.47 -25.74 -16.37
C GLY A 298 -0.26 -24.82 -15.15
N LYS A 299 0.20 -23.57 -15.36
CA LYS A 299 0.34 -22.56 -14.31
C LYS A 299 -1.03 -22.27 -13.67
N PRO A 300 -1.14 -22.28 -12.33
CA PRO A 300 -2.35 -21.87 -11.65
C PRO A 300 -2.71 -20.40 -11.91
N LYS A 301 -4.00 -20.09 -11.91
CA LYS A 301 -4.51 -18.74 -12.23
C LYS A 301 -4.05 -17.69 -11.23
N ASP A 302 -4.05 -18.03 -9.96
CA ASP A 302 -3.59 -17.16 -8.87
C ASP A 302 -2.09 -16.90 -8.91
N VAL A 303 -1.29 -17.86 -9.38
CA VAL A 303 0.14 -17.65 -9.69
C VAL A 303 0.32 -16.71 -10.88
N ALA A 304 -0.49 -16.81 -11.94
CA ALA A 304 -0.40 -15.87 -13.06
C ALA A 304 -0.73 -14.41 -12.66
N ILE A 305 -1.69 -14.23 -11.76
CA ILE A 305 -2.02 -12.90 -11.20
C ILE A 305 -0.90 -12.40 -10.28
N GLN A 306 -0.34 -13.26 -9.44
CA GLN A 306 0.83 -12.95 -8.62
C GLN A 306 2.01 -12.51 -9.48
N ASP A 307 2.36 -13.28 -10.52
CA ASP A 307 3.45 -12.97 -11.44
C ASP A 307 3.26 -11.63 -12.14
N PHE A 308 2.01 -11.29 -12.53
CA PHE A 308 1.70 -9.99 -13.10
C PHE A 308 1.96 -8.84 -12.11
N LEU A 309 1.53 -8.99 -10.85
CA LEU A 309 1.73 -7.95 -9.82
C LEU A 309 3.20 -7.78 -9.44
N VAL A 310 3.94 -8.87 -9.31
CA VAL A 310 5.41 -8.83 -9.11
C VAL A 310 6.07 -8.12 -10.28
N TYR A 311 5.73 -8.49 -11.50
CA TYR A 311 6.24 -7.83 -12.69
C TYR A 311 5.86 -6.35 -12.74
N ALA A 312 4.64 -5.99 -12.35
CA ALA A 312 4.21 -4.59 -12.32
C ALA A 312 5.05 -3.75 -11.35
N ARG A 313 5.34 -4.29 -10.16
CA ARG A 313 6.19 -3.63 -9.16
C ARG A 313 7.60 -3.40 -9.67
N GLU A 314 8.23 -4.43 -10.24
CA GLU A 314 9.56 -4.32 -10.85
C GLU A 314 9.59 -3.26 -11.96
N GLN A 315 8.56 -3.24 -12.81
CA GLN A 315 8.52 -2.31 -13.94
C GLN A 315 8.21 -0.85 -13.57
N LEU A 316 7.62 -0.62 -12.39
CA LEU A 316 7.22 0.71 -11.91
C LEU A 316 8.18 1.27 -10.85
N GLU A 317 9.20 0.51 -10.44
CA GLU A 317 10.15 0.90 -9.37
C GLU A 317 10.77 2.28 -9.61
N GLU A 318 11.24 2.57 -10.83
CA GLU A 318 11.86 3.87 -11.16
C GLU A 318 10.85 5.02 -11.29
N TYR A 319 9.55 4.72 -11.43
CA TYR A 319 8.48 5.69 -11.69
C TYR A 319 7.87 6.30 -10.42
N ASN A 320 8.39 5.95 -9.25
CA ASN A 320 8.06 6.58 -7.96
C ASN A 320 6.55 6.65 -7.66
N VAL A 321 5.84 5.55 -7.90
CA VAL A 321 4.40 5.39 -7.64
C VAL A 321 4.13 4.24 -6.68
N HIS A 322 3.08 4.37 -5.88
CA HIS A 322 2.54 3.25 -5.11
C HIS A 322 1.68 2.33 -5.99
N ILE A 323 1.57 1.06 -5.62
CA ILE A 323 0.77 0.07 -6.33
C ILE A 323 -0.35 -0.44 -5.43
N ALA A 324 -1.55 -0.46 -5.99
CA ALA A 324 -2.74 -1.02 -5.38
C ALA A 324 -3.36 -2.09 -6.29
N ALA A 325 -4.07 -3.05 -5.71
CA ALA A 325 -4.84 -4.04 -6.45
C ALA A 325 -6.27 -4.15 -5.92
N ASP A 326 -7.25 -4.05 -6.83
CA ASP A 326 -8.65 -4.30 -6.51
C ASP A 326 -8.95 -5.80 -6.54
N VAL A 327 -9.44 -6.30 -5.40
CA VAL A 327 -9.85 -7.70 -5.25
C VAL A 327 -11.34 -7.79 -4.95
N PHE A 328 -11.96 -8.88 -5.36
CA PHE A 328 -13.36 -9.15 -4.99
C PHE A 328 -13.50 -9.20 -3.46
N GLY A 329 -14.54 -8.59 -2.91
CA GLY A 329 -14.77 -8.57 -1.45
C GLY A 329 -14.84 -9.97 -0.83
N VAL A 330 -15.42 -10.94 -1.56
CA VAL A 330 -15.46 -12.35 -1.13
C VAL A 330 -14.09 -12.99 -0.96
N ILE A 331 -13.05 -12.48 -1.62
CA ILE A 331 -11.66 -12.96 -1.49
C ILE A 331 -11.08 -12.59 -0.13
N ALA A 332 -11.67 -11.67 0.63
CA ALA A 332 -11.30 -11.51 2.04
C ALA A 332 -11.71 -12.75 2.87
N THR A 333 -12.83 -13.39 2.53
CA THR A 333 -13.41 -14.52 3.28
C THR A 333 -13.01 -15.88 2.71
N SER A 334 -12.88 -16.00 1.39
CA SER A 334 -12.66 -17.29 0.70
C SER A 334 -11.17 -17.64 0.61
N TRP A 335 -10.80 -18.81 1.12
CA TRP A 335 -9.41 -19.27 1.19
C TRP A 335 -8.97 -19.94 -0.11
N GLY A 336 -7.74 -19.63 -0.55
CA GLY A 336 -7.21 -20.04 -1.86
C GLY A 336 -8.00 -19.44 -3.03
N ASP A 337 -7.74 -19.92 -4.26
CA ASP A 337 -8.48 -19.51 -5.45
C ASP A 337 -9.81 -20.29 -5.61
N SER A 338 -10.64 -20.29 -4.57
CA SER A 338 -11.89 -21.07 -4.55
C SER A 338 -12.88 -20.65 -5.65
N ASP A 339 -12.88 -19.36 -5.99
CA ASP A 339 -13.70 -18.80 -7.06
C ASP A 339 -13.10 -19.04 -8.46
N ARG A 340 -11.84 -19.51 -8.51
CA ARG A 340 -11.08 -19.86 -9.72
C ARG A 340 -10.92 -18.67 -10.67
N ILE A 341 -10.84 -17.47 -10.09
CA ILE A 341 -10.65 -16.18 -10.76
C ILE A 341 -9.21 -15.69 -10.66
N GLY A 342 -8.31 -16.47 -10.07
CA GLY A 342 -6.90 -16.10 -9.88
C GLY A 342 -6.67 -15.10 -8.76
N GLN A 343 -7.60 -14.94 -7.83
CA GLN A 343 -7.40 -14.07 -6.67
C GLN A 343 -7.24 -14.91 -5.42
N THR A 344 -6.10 -14.77 -4.76
CA THR A 344 -5.80 -15.39 -3.46
C THR A 344 -5.13 -14.33 -2.61
N TRP A 345 -5.72 -14.05 -1.45
CA TRP A 345 -5.30 -12.96 -0.57
C TRP A 345 -3.81 -13.02 -0.24
N GLU A 346 -3.32 -14.20 0.17
CA GLU A 346 -1.94 -14.44 0.60
C GLU A 346 -0.93 -14.32 -0.55
N LYS A 347 -1.38 -14.35 -1.81
CA LYS A 347 -0.53 -14.15 -2.99
C LYS A 347 -0.55 -12.72 -3.50
N ILE A 348 -1.67 -12.00 -3.31
CA ILE A 348 -1.83 -10.62 -3.79
C ILE A 348 -1.31 -9.63 -2.76
N ALA A 349 -1.70 -9.76 -1.50
CA ALA A 349 -1.38 -8.78 -0.46
C ALA A 349 0.12 -8.47 -0.33
N PRO A 350 1.06 -9.43 -0.42
CA PRO A 350 2.49 -9.14 -0.35
C PRO A 350 3.08 -8.45 -1.60
N CYS A 351 2.32 -8.39 -2.71
CA CYS A 351 2.80 -7.87 -3.99
C CYS A 351 2.47 -6.39 -4.21
N VAL A 352 1.70 -5.77 -3.31
CA VAL A 352 1.17 -4.40 -3.46
C VAL A 352 1.25 -3.65 -2.14
N GLU A 353 1.38 -2.32 -2.20
CA GLU A 353 1.34 -1.47 -1.00
C GLU A 353 -0.08 -1.35 -0.45
N TYR A 354 -1.11 -1.44 -1.30
CA TYR A 354 -2.52 -1.35 -0.90
C TYR A 354 -3.38 -2.48 -1.48
N SER A 355 -4.06 -3.22 -0.61
CA SER A 355 -5.05 -4.22 -1.00
C SER A 355 -6.45 -3.63 -0.90
N CYS A 356 -7.17 -3.57 -2.02
CA CYS A 356 -8.46 -2.88 -2.12
C CYS A 356 -9.64 -3.84 -2.31
N PRO A 357 -10.14 -4.50 -1.25
CA PRO A 357 -11.29 -5.39 -1.37
C PRO A 357 -12.56 -4.59 -1.69
N MET A 358 -13.30 -5.06 -2.70
CA MET A 358 -14.58 -4.49 -3.11
C MET A 358 -15.73 -4.99 -2.23
N ILE A 359 -15.92 -4.35 -1.07
CA ILE A 359 -16.89 -4.73 -0.06
C ILE A 359 -18.19 -3.96 -0.30
N TYR A 360 -18.98 -4.46 -1.24
CA TYR A 360 -20.31 -3.93 -1.52
C TYR A 360 -21.35 -4.89 -0.94
N PRO A 361 -22.13 -4.51 0.10
CA PRO A 361 -23.16 -5.37 0.67
C PRO A 361 -24.12 -5.96 -0.38
N SER A 362 -24.41 -5.20 -1.44
CA SER A 362 -25.20 -5.67 -2.60
C SER A 362 -24.61 -6.83 -3.40
N HIS A 363 -23.31 -7.07 -3.30
CA HIS A 363 -22.60 -8.08 -4.08
C HIS A 363 -22.38 -9.39 -3.30
N TYR A 364 -22.84 -9.46 -2.05
CA TYR A 364 -22.89 -10.70 -1.27
C TYR A 364 -24.22 -11.41 -1.48
N SER A 365 -24.16 -12.73 -1.72
CA SER A 365 -25.37 -13.54 -1.94
C SER A 365 -26.22 -13.67 -0.68
N PRO A 366 -27.56 -13.88 -0.80
CA PRO A 366 -28.42 -14.16 0.36
C PRO A 366 -27.86 -15.26 1.26
N GLY A 367 -27.82 -15.01 2.57
CA GLY A 367 -27.28 -15.92 3.58
C GLY A 367 -25.80 -15.71 3.92
N TYR A 368 -25.06 -14.88 3.18
CA TYR A 368 -23.68 -14.54 3.55
C TYR A 368 -23.63 -13.93 4.95
N PHE A 369 -22.65 -14.35 5.74
CA PHE A 369 -22.48 -13.96 7.15
C PHE A 369 -23.75 -14.16 8.01
N GLY A 370 -24.67 -15.04 7.60
CA GLY A 370 -25.94 -15.29 8.28
C GLY A 370 -27.04 -14.26 8.00
N PHE A 371 -26.81 -13.28 7.11
CA PHE A 371 -27.81 -12.27 6.76
C PHE A 371 -28.71 -12.72 5.61
N PRO A 372 -30.04 -12.74 5.76
CA PRO A 372 -30.96 -13.07 4.67
C PRO A 372 -30.78 -12.16 3.43
N VAL A 373 -30.50 -10.87 3.67
CA VAL A 373 -30.21 -9.88 2.63
C VAL A 373 -29.02 -9.04 3.11
N PRO A 374 -27.78 -9.38 2.72
CA PRO A 374 -26.59 -8.61 3.12
C PRO A 374 -26.67 -7.12 2.77
N ASP A 375 -27.26 -6.77 1.62
CA ASP A 375 -27.48 -5.37 1.19
C ASP A 375 -28.28 -4.55 2.21
N ALA A 376 -29.21 -5.18 2.93
CA ALA A 376 -30.02 -4.58 3.99
C ALA A 376 -29.33 -4.58 5.37
N ASN A 377 -28.09 -5.08 5.45
CA ASN A 377 -27.26 -5.10 6.65
C ASN A 377 -25.83 -4.64 6.33
N PRO A 378 -25.64 -3.35 5.93
CA PRO A 378 -24.32 -2.83 5.54
C PRO A 378 -23.26 -2.99 6.64
N VAL A 379 -23.60 -2.60 7.88
CA VAL A 379 -22.68 -2.67 9.02
C VAL A 379 -22.23 -4.11 9.28
N GLY A 380 -23.16 -5.06 9.38
CA GLY A 380 -22.82 -6.45 9.62
C GLY A 380 -22.00 -7.06 8.50
N THR A 381 -22.36 -6.76 7.24
CA THR A 381 -21.64 -7.31 6.08
C THR A 381 -20.22 -6.75 5.98
N VAL A 382 -20.05 -5.44 6.12
CA VAL A 382 -18.72 -4.79 6.10
C VAL A 382 -17.87 -5.27 7.27
N ARG A 383 -18.42 -5.35 8.47
CA ARG A 383 -17.71 -5.83 9.66
C ARG A 383 -17.12 -7.22 9.47
N HIS A 384 -17.94 -8.19 9.03
CA HIS A 384 -17.45 -9.56 8.87
C HIS A 384 -16.39 -9.65 7.76
N ALA A 385 -16.63 -9.01 6.61
CA ALA A 385 -15.67 -9.03 5.50
C ALA A 385 -14.33 -8.38 5.87
N LEU A 386 -14.34 -7.26 6.61
CA LEU A 386 -13.12 -6.59 7.05
C LEU A 386 -12.42 -7.32 8.20
N THR A 387 -13.18 -7.94 9.12
CA THR A 387 -12.59 -8.84 10.13
C THR A 387 -11.82 -9.96 9.44
N ASP A 388 -12.40 -10.61 8.43
CA ASP A 388 -11.73 -11.67 7.67
C ASP A 388 -10.47 -11.14 6.97
N ALA A 389 -10.54 -9.95 6.34
CA ALA A 389 -9.39 -9.31 5.69
C ALA A 389 -8.24 -9.05 6.68
N VAL A 390 -8.55 -8.46 7.84
CA VAL A 390 -7.57 -8.17 8.91
C VAL A 390 -6.94 -9.46 9.42
N GLN A 391 -7.74 -10.50 9.65
CA GLN A 391 -7.24 -11.82 10.05
C GLN A 391 -6.28 -12.42 9.01
N ARG A 392 -6.58 -12.28 7.71
CA ARG A 392 -5.73 -12.83 6.64
C ARG A 392 -4.48 -12.02 6.35
N ASN A 393 -4.48 -10.72 6.62
CA ASN A 393 -3.25 -9.92 6.60
C ASN A 393 -2.32 -10.27 7.76
N ALA A 394 -2.87 -10.62 8.93
CA ALA A 394 -2.09 -10.78 10.14
C ALA A 394 -0.87 -11.72 10.04
N PRO A 395 -0.93 -12.90 9.39
CA PRO A 395 0.22 -13.82 9.28
C PRO A 395 1.11 -13.57 8.06
N ILE A 396 1.09 -12.40 7.43
CA ILE A 396 1.93 -12.04 6.28
C ILE A 396 3.00 -11.02 6.73
N GLU A 397 4.26 -11.17 6.32
CA GLU A 397 5.38 -10.34 6.84
C GLU A 397 5.22 -8.84 6.50
N ASN A 398 4.77 -8.53 5.29
CA ASN A 398 4.54 -7.15 4.83
C ASN A 398 3.33 -7.12 3.90
N PRO A 399 2.11 -7.28 4.41
CA PRO A 399 0.93 -7.26 3.57
C PRO A 399 0.59 -5.82 3.18
N GLY A 400 0.05 -5.64 1.98
CA GLY A 400 -0.54 -4.38 1.57
C GLY A 400 -1.60 -3.92 2.56
N ILE A 401 -1.64 -2.60 2.81
CA ILE A 401 -2.60 -1.96 3.70
C ILE A 401 -4.01 -2.19 3.15
N ILE A 402 -4.93 -2.60 4.03
CA ILE A 402 -6.33 -2.83 3.65
C ILE A 402 -7.02 -1.49 3.44
N ARG A 403 -7.40 -1.21 2.20
CA ARG A 403 -8.11 0.03 1.80
C ARG A 403 -9.38 -0.34 1.03
N PRO A 404 -10.49 -0.65 1.72
CA PRO A 404 -11.68 -1.22 1.09
C PRO A 404 -12.41 -0.21 0.21
N TRP A 405 -13.05 -0.72 -0.85
CA TRP A 405 -14.13 -0.01 -1.52
C TRP A 405 -15.46 -0.28 -0.81
N LEU A 406 -16.19 0.80 -0.50
CA LEU A 406 -17.49 0.77 0.17
C LEU A 406 -18.61 1.25 -0.76
N GLN A 407 -19.83 0.77 -0.52
CA GLN A 407 -20.99 1.01 -1.40
C GLN A 407 -21.66 2.37 -1.13
N SER A 408 -21.89 3.15 -2.18
CA SER A 408 -22.66 4.42 -2.13
C SER A 408 -23.79 4.49 -3.17
N PHE A 409 -24.45 3.37 -3.45
CA PHE A 409 -25.60 3.30 -4.36
C PHE A 409 -26.69 2.36 -3.83
N THR A 410 -27.93 2.57 -4.27
CA THR A 410 -29.07 1.70 -3.96
C THR A 410 -29.17 0.57 -5.00
N ALA A 411 -29.04 -0.68 -4.56
CA ALA A 411 -29.07 -1.86 -5.42
C ALA A 411 -30.50 -2.33 -5.72
N THR A 412 -31.25 -1.56 -6.52
CA THR A 412 -32.70 -1.79 -6.75
C THR A 412 -33.04 -3.15 -7.38
N TRP A 413 -32.07 -3.86 -7.95
CA TRP A 413 -32.23 -5.22 -8.48
C TRP A 413 -32.27 -6.31 -7.40
N ILE A 414 -31.91 -6.00 -6.16
CA ILE A 414 -31.92 -6.95 -5.05
C ILE A 414 -33.29 -6.93 -4.38
N ARG A 415 -33.86 -8.12 -4.20
CA ARG A 415 -35.10 -8.26 -3.44
C ARG A 415 -34.82 -8.03 -1.95
N GLY A 416 -35.49 -7.04 -1.36
CA GLY A 416 -35.29 -6.66 0.03
C GLY A 416 -34.18 -5.64 0.26
N HIS A 417 -33.67 -5.01 -0.80
CA HIS A 417 -32.72 -3.89 -0.69
C HIS A 417 -33.25 -2.77 0.20
N ILE A 418 -32.31 -2.00 0.76
CA ILE A 418 -32.61 -0.74 1.44
C ILE A 418 -32.19 0.43 0.55
N ARG A 419 -32.72 1.63 0.84
CA ARG A 419 -32.22 2.85 0.23
C ARG A 419 -30.89 3.20 0.88
N TYR A 420 -29.87 3.45 0.06
CA TYR A 420 -28.59 3.98 0.54
C TYR A 420 -28.59 5.50 0.44
N GLY A 421 -28.38 6.16 1.57
CA GLY A 421 -28.12 7.58 1.72
C GLY A 421 -26.89 7.85 2.60
N PRO A 422 -26.77 9.08 3.15
CA PRO A 422 -25.62 9.46 3.96
C PRO A 422 -25.33 8.55 5.15
N GLU A 423 -26.38 8.12 5.87
CA GLU A 423 -26.25 7.30 7.07
C GLU A 423 -25.70 5.90 6.75
N GLU A 424 -26.17 5.25 5.68
CA GLU A 424 -25.68 3.93 5.28
C GLU A 424 -24.22 3.97 4.78
N VAL A 425 -23.81 5.06 4.12
CA VAL A 425 -22.42 5.25 3.70
C VAL A 425 -21.51 5.50 4.91
N ARG A 426 -21.88 6.43 5.79
CA ARG A 426 -21.13 6.73 7.02
C ARG A 426 -20.99 5.50 7.92
N ALA A 427 -22.05 4.72 8.08
CA ALA A 427 -22.04 3.54 8.94
C ALA A 427 -21.02 2.49 8.47
N GLN A 428 -20.79 2.34 7.16
CA GLN A 428 -19.75 1.46 6.64
C GLN A 428 -18.34 1.98 6.95
N ILE A 429 -18.12 3.29 6.82
CA ILE A 429 -16.81 3.92 7.11
C ILE A 429 -16.50 3.82 8.61
N ASP A 430 -17.47 4.13 9.47
CA ASP A 430 -17.30 4.01 10.92
C ASP A 430 -17.05 2.53 11.32
N THR A 431 -17.67 1.57 10.62
CA THR A 431 -17.40 0.13 10.82
C THR A 431 -15.96 -0.25 10.47
N ALA A 432 -15.39 0.31 9.40
CA ALA A 432 -13.98 0.10 9.06
C ALA A 432 -13.06 0.68 10.13
N LEU A 433 -13.36 1.89 10.61
CA LEU A 433 -12.58 2.58 11.64
C LEU A 433 -12.55 1.82 12.98
N GLU A 434 -13.66 1.18 13.35
CA GLU A 434 -13.72 0.32 14.54
C GLU A 434 -12.68 -0.82 14.48
N LEU A 435 -12.39 -1.33 13.28
CA LEU A 435 -11.37 -2.35 13.00
C LEU A 435 -9.97 -1.75 12.73
N GLY A 436 -9.77 -0.47 13.05
CA GLY A 436 -8.48 0.22 12.86
C GLY A 436 -8.15 0.56 11.41
N ILE A 437 -9.13 0.49 10.49
CA ILE A 437 -8.96 0.83 9.08
C ILE A 437 -9.47 2.27 8.88
N ASP A 438 -8.54 3.20 8.68
CA ASP A 438 -8.80 4.63 8.50
C ASP A 438 -8.62 5.11 7.04
N GLU A 439 -8.39 4.18 6.12
CA GLU A 439 -8.33 4.41 4.68
C GLU A 439 -9.49 3.71 3.98
N PHE A 440 -10.11 4.36 2.98
CA PHE A 440 -11.24 3.77 2.26
C PHE A 440 -11.48 4.46 0.93
N PHE A 441 -12.20 3.77 0.05
CA PHE A 441 -12.73 4.35 -1.17
C PHE A 441 -14.23 4.19 -1.27
N ILE A 442 -14.91 5.16 -1.86
CA ILE A 442 -16.36 5.14 -2.03
C ILE A 442 -16.73 4.90 -3.48
N TRP A 443 -17.39 3.76 -3.70
CA TRP A 443 -17.81 3.33 -5.02
C TRP A 443 -19.23 3.77 -5.34
N ASN A 444 -19.34 4.53 -6.44
CA ASN A 444 -20.60 4.74 -7.15
C ASN A 444 -20.31 4.92 -8.64
N ALA A 445 -20.76 3.97 -9.47
CA ALA A 445 -20.51 3.97 -10.91
C ALA A 445 -21.06 5.19 -11.66
N VAL A 446 -22.05 5.91 -11.11
CA VAL A 446 -22.57 7.16 -11.70
C VAL A 446 -21.93 8.42 -11.13
N ASN A 447 -20.91 8.27 -10.27
CA ASN A 447 -20.20 9.33 -9.54
C ASN A 447 -21.14 10.32 -8.84
N ARG A 448 -22.13 9.80 -8.12
CA ARG A 448 -23.02 10.59 -7.26
C ARG A 448 -22.75 10.26 -5.80
N TYR A 449 -22.32 11.27 -5.05
CA TYR A 449 -21.97 11.14 -3.64
C TYR A 449 -22.81 12.11 -2.80
N TYR A 450 -22.91 11.82 -1.51
CA TYR A 450 -23.58 12.69 -0.54
C TYR A 450 -22.52 13.26 0.40
N PRO A 451 -22.21 14.57 0.34
CA PRO A 451 -21.24 15.21 1.24
C PRO A 451 -21.54 14.93 2.71
N GLU A 452 -22.82 14.81 3.08
CA GLU A 452 -23.29 14.53 4.45
C GLU A 452 -22.90 13.13 4.97
N SER A 453 -22.35 12.26 4.11
CA SER A 453 -21.81 10.95 4.52
C SER A 453 -20.43 11.06 5.17
N PHE A 454 -19.78 12.21 5.02
CA PHE A 454 -18.39 12.43 5.38
C PHE A 454 -18.30 13.46 6.48
N LEU A 455 -17.31 13.28 7.34
CA LEU A 455 -16.98 14.26 8.37
C LEU A 455 -16.10 15.36 7.76
N THR A 456 -15.91 16.46 8.48
CA THR A 456 -14.77 17.34 8.21
C THR A 456 -13.45 16.62 8.55
N MET A 457 -12.33 17.10 8.01
CA MET A 457 -11.00 16.53 8.32
C MET A 457 -10.68 16.55 9.83
N GLU A 458 -11.08 17.61 10.55
CA GLU A 458 -10.85 17.75 11.99
C GLU A 458 -11.67 16.72 12.78
N GLU A 459 -12.98 16.64 12.54
CA GLU A 459 -13.87 15.67 13.19
C GLU A 459 -13.46 14.21 12.91
N SER A 460 -12.98 13.94 11.69
CA SER A 460 -12.47 12.63 11.31
C SER A 460 -11.24 12.25 12.13
N ARG A 461 -10.24 13.14 12.22
CA ARG A 461 -9.02 12.92 13.02
C ARG A 461 -9.33 12.73 14.50
N GLU A 462 -10.22 13.54 15.06
CA GLU A 462 -10.65 13.40 16.45
C GLU A 462 -11.32 12.04 16.70
N ARG A 463 -12.15 11.59 15.76
CA ARG A 463 -12.83 10.29 15.87
C ARG A 463 -11.86 9.12 15.75
N GLU A 464 -10.91 9.20 14.84
CA GLU A 464 -9.84 8.21 14.67
C GLU A 464 -8.99 8.08 15.92
N GLU A 465 -8.52 9.21 16.44
CA GLU A 465 -7.69 9.24 17.64
C GLU A 465 -8.46 8.71 18.85
N LYS A 466 -9.72 9.11 19.01
CA LYS A 466 -10.59 8.58 20.06
C LYS A 466 -10.78 7.07 19.94
N ALA A 467 -10.98 6.55 18.73
CA ALA A 467 -11.14 5.12 18.51
C ALA A 467 -9.85 4.35 18.82
N ARG A 468 -8.68 4.91 18.45
CA ARG A 468 -7.36 4.36 18.76
C ARG A 468 -7.11 4.31 20.27
N LEU A 469 -7.24 5.45 20.95
CA LEU A 469 -7.06 5.54 22.41
C LEU A 469 -8.02 4.60 23.16
N ALA A 470 -9.28 4.53 22.73
CA ALA A 470 -10.26 3.63 23.37
C ALA A 470 -9.93 2.13 23.20
N ARG A 471 -9.19 1.74 22.15
CA ARG A 471 -8.65 0.37 22.00
C ARG A 471 -7.44 0.16 22.91
N GLU A 472 -6.50 1.10 22.90
CA GLU A 472 -5.28 1.05 23.72
C GLU A 472 -5.57 1.02 25.22
N GLU A 473 -6.47 1.87 25.71
CA GLU A 473 -6.90 1.89 27.12
C GLU A 473 -7.50 0.56 27.59
N LYS A 474 -8.09 -0.20 26.66
CA LYS A 474 -8.66 -1.52 26.94
C LYS A 474 -7.66 -2.67 26.74
N GLY A 475 -6.43 -2.37 26.28
CA GLY A 475 -5.46 -3.40 25.87
C GLY A 475 -5.93 -4.22 24.67
N HIS A 476 -6.83 -3.66 23.84
CA HIS A 476 -7.42 -4.38 22.72
C HIS A 476 -6.52 -4.32 21.47
N ASP A 477 -6.50 -5.41 20.71
CA ASP A 477 -6.09 -5.38 19.32
C ASP A 477 -7.17 -4.77 18.41
N VAL A 478 -6.90 -4.68 17.10
CA VAL A 478 -7.86 -4.10 16.15
C VAL A 478 -9.14 -4.93 15.97
N LEU A 479 -9.16 -6.18 16.43
CA LEU A 479 -10.36 -7.02 16.46
C LEU A 479 -11.08 -6.96 17.81
N GLY A 480 -10.63 -6.10 18.73
CA GLY A 480 -11.26 -5.89 20.03
C GLY A 480 -10.93 -6.96 21.07
N ARG A 481 -9.81 -7.68 20.91
CA ARG A 481 -9.40 -8.76 21.82
C ARG A 481 -8.29 -8.30 22.75
N THR A 482 -8.31 -8.75 23.99
CA THR A 482 -7.20 -8.70 24.93
C THR A 482 -6.17 -9.80 24.67
N THR A 483 -5.01 -9.74 25.32
CA THR A 483 -3.99 -10.80 25.25
C THR A 483 -4.49 -12.13 25.80
N SER A 484 -5.34 -12.10 26.84
CA SER A 484 -5.97 -13.31 27.41
C SER A 484 -6.95 -13.96 26.44
N GLU A 485 -7.82 -13.16 25.82
CA GLU A 485 -8.78 -13.67 24.84
C GLU A 485 -8.08 -14.24 23.60
N ALA A 486 -6.97 -13.63 23.16
CA ALA A 486 -6.17 -14.17 22.06
C ALA A 486 -5.55 -15.53 22.41
N LEU A 487 -5.02 -15.69 23.62
CA LEU A 487 -4.52 -16.98 24.13
C LEU A 487 -5.64 -18.02 24.17
N GLU A 488 -6.79 -17.68 24.75
CA GLU A 488 -7.93 -18.60 24.84
C GLU A 488 -8.42 -19.05 23.46
N LEU A 489 -8.58 -18.12 22.51
CA LEU A 489 -8.98 -18.44 21.14
C LEU A 489 -7.95 -19.34 20.44
N PHE A 490 -6.65 -19.09 20.65
CA PHE A 490 -5.60 -19.94 20.10
C PHE A 490 -5.68 -21.36 20.65
N MET A 491 -5.76 -21.50 21.97
CA MET A 491 -5.86 -22.80 22.62
C MET A 491 -7.13 -23.56 22.20
N ASP A 492 -8.25 -22.85 22.03
CA ASP A 492 -9.49 -23.40 21.51
C ASP A 492 -9.38 -23.83 20.05
N ALA A 493 -8.72 -23.04 19.21
CA ALA A 493 -8.45 -23.38 17.82
C ALA A 493 -7.58 -24.63 17.72
N VAL A 494 -6.53 -24.74 18.54
CA VAL A 494 -5.69 -25.93 18.63
C VAL A 494 -6.51 -27.14 19.05
N ARG A 495 -7.30 -27.03 20.13
CA ARG A 495 -8.18 -28.09 20.65
C ARG A 495 -9.19 -28.60 19.61
N ARG A 496 -9.76 -27.69 18.81
CA ARG A 496 -10.73 -28.02 17.76
C ARG A 496 -10.10 -28.38 16.42
N LYS A 497 -8.77 -28.32 16.29
CA LYS A 497 -8.03 -28.41 15.03
C LYS A 497 -8.52 -27.42 13.97
N ASN A 498 -8.93 -26.22 14.40
CA ASN A 498 -9.30 -25.13 13.51
C ASN A 498 -8.05 -24.45 12.97
N TRP A 499 -7.46 -25.00 11.90
CA TRP A 499 -6.20 -24.51 11.35
C TRP A 499 -6.23 -23.04 10.96
N ARG A 500 -7.38 -22.51 10.49
CA ARG A 500 -7.49 -21.11 10.05
C ARG A 500 -7.32 -20.15 11.21
N GLU A 501 -8.07 -20.39 12.29
CA GLU A 501 -8.01 -19.57 13.49
C GLU A 501 -6.66 -19.73 14.21
N ALA A 502 -6.12 -20.95 14.25
CA ALA A 502 -4.79 -21.20 14.79
C ALA A 502 -3.70 -20.48 13.98
N TYR A 503 -3.78 -20.49 12.65
CA TYR A 503 -2.83 -19.78 11.77
C TYR A 503 -2.86 -18.26 11.97
N VAL A 504 -4.07 -17.70 12.10
CA VAL A 504 -4.25 -16.27 12.36
C VAL A 504 -3.67 -15.87 13.72
N LEU A 505 -3.79 -16.72 14.73
CA LEU A 505 -3.39 -16.40 16.10
C LEU A 505 -1.97 -16.84 16.46
N GLN A 506 -1.38 -17.81 15.77
CA GLN A 506 -0.03 -18.28 16.08
C GLN A 506 1.03 -17.31 15.56
N GLY A 507 1.98 -16.95 16.41
CA GLY A 507 3.23 -16.29 16.01
C GLY A 507 4.13 -17.29 15.30
N THR A 508 4.45 -17.05 14.03
CA THR A 508 5.25 -17.96 13.19
C THR A 508 6.51 -17.29 12.65
N ASP A 509 6.79 -16.05 13.05
CA ASP A 509 7.85 -15.21 12.49
C ASP A 509 7.78 -15.17 10.93
N PHE A 510 6.55 -15.28 10.40
CA PHE A 510 6.22 -15.36 8.97
C PHE A 510 6.88 -16.50 8.19
N ALA A 511 7.47 -17.49 8.88
CA ALA A 511 8.25 -18.55 8.25
C ALA A 511 7.39 -19.63 7.56
N VAL A 512 6.07 -19.64 7.81
CA VAL A 512 5.16 -20.69 7.33
C VAL A 512 3.97 -20.04 6.61
N ASN A 513 3.73 -20.43 5.36
CA ASN A 513 2.54 -20.00 4.63
C ASN A 513 1.29 -20.82 5.03
N HIS A 514 0.12 -20.36 4.61
CA HIS A 514 -1.15 -20.99 4.97
C HIS A 514 -1.31 -22.45 4.52
N ASP A 515 -0.75 -22.84 3.36
CA ASP A 515 -0.82 -24.21 2.85
C ASP A 515 0.04 -25.15 3.70
N ASP A 516 1.28 -24.74 4.00
CA ASP A 516 2.19 -25.50 4.85
C ASP A 516 1.68 -25.60 6.30
N TYR A 517 1.11 -24.51 6.82
CA TYR A 517 0.51 -24.50 8.15
C TYR A 517 -0.68 -25.46 8.23
N LYS A 518 -1.57 -25.43 7.25
CA LYS A 518 -2.69 -26.37 7.15
C LYS A 518 -2.19 -27.82 7.11
N ASN A 519 -1.20 -28.11 6.24
CA ASN A 519 -0.60 -29.44 6.13
C ASN A 519 0.06 -29.91 7.44
N TRP A 520 0.62 -28.97 8.22
CA TRP A 520 1.18 -29.24 9.53
C TRP A 520 0.10 -29.57 10.57
N VAL A 521 -1.00 -28.81 10.63
CA VAL A 521 -2.15 -29.10 11.52
C VAL A 521 -2.80 -30.45 11.20
N GLU A 522 -2.90 -30.82 9.92
CA GLU A 522 -3.43 -32.12 9.49
C GLU A 522 -2.59 -33.30 9.99
N LYS A 523 -1.29 -33.09 10.23
CA LYS A 523 -0.36 -34.09 10.79
C LYS A 523 -0.41 -34.17 12.32
N TRP A 524 -1.14 -33.29 13.01
CA TRP A 524 -1.20 -33.33 14.47
C TRP A 524 -1.78 -34.65 14.99
N THR A 525 -0.98 -35.39 15.75
CA THR A 525 -1.38 -36.62 16.44
C THR A 525 -1.80 -36.34 17.88
N GLY A 526 -1.21 -35.31 18.49
CA GLY A 526 -1.57 -34.82 19.82
C GLY A 526 -2.97 -34.21 19.87
N ARG A 527 -3.63 -34.36 21.02
CA ARG A 527 -4.95 -33.76 21.29
C ARG A 527 -4.94 -33.03 22.63
N LEU A 528 -5.05 -31.71 22.58
CA LEU A 528 -5.21 -30.87 23.76
C LEU A 528 -6.54 -31.19 24.44
N SER A 529 -6.48 -31.72 25.67
CA SER A 529 -7.63 -32.12 26.47
C SER A 529 -8.16 -30.97 27.34
N SER A 530 -7.26 -30.29 28.03
CA SER A 530 -7.58 -29.15 28.91
C SER A 530 -6.42 -28.16 28.95
N TYR A 531 -6.72 -26.91 29.29
CA TYR A 531 -5.72 -25.89 29.56
C TYR A 531 -6.25 -24.87 30.58
N GLU A 532 -5.34 -24.19 31.25
CA GLU A 532 -5.59 -23.09 32.18
C GLU A 532 -4.40 -22.12 32.15
N ALA A 533 -4.67 -20.81 32.04
CA ALA A 533 -3.66 -19.78 32.24
C ALA A 533 -3.44 -19.60 33.76
N ALA A 534 -2.31 -20.09 34.28
CA ALA A 534 -2.03 -20.14 35.71
C ALA A 534 -1.60 -18.79 36.28
N TYR A 535 -0.80 -18.05 35.52
CA TYR A 535 -0.35 -16.70 35.85
C TYR A 535 0.03 -15.95 34.57
N ASN A 536 0.11 -14.63 34.67
CA ASN A 536 0.69 -13.78 33.65
C ASN A 536 1.61 -12.72 34.24
N SER A 537 2.48 -12.18 33.40
CA SER A 537 3.30 -11.01 33.69
C SER A 537 3.48 -10.19 32.42
N GLU A 538 3.53 -8.87 32.57
CA GLU A 538 3.86 -7.95 31.48
C GLU A 538 5.39 -7.89 31.32
N ASP A 539 5.85 -7.96 30.07
CA ASP A 539 7.25 -7.84 29.68
C ASP A 539 7.34 -6.94 28.45
N GLU A 540 7.65 -5.66 28.67
CA GLU A 540 7.70 -4.62 27.63
C GLU A 540 6.45 -4.61 26.74
N ASP A 541 6.57 -5.07 25.50
CA ASP A 541 5.51 -5.07 24.48
C ASP A 541 4.76 -6.42 24.37
N LYS A 542 5.01 -7.36 25.29
CA LYS A 542 4.38 -8.68 25.31
C LYS A 542 3.84 -9.04 26.69
N THR A 543 2.89 -9.96 26.71
CA THR A 543 2.40 -10.60 27.93
C THR A 543 2.87 -12.05 27.96
N ILE A 544 3.58 -12.40 29.03
CA ILE A 544 4.03 -13.77 29.27
C ILE A 544 2.95 -14.49 30.08
N TYR A 545 2.53 -15.66 29.60
CA TYR A 545 1.59 -16.54 30.29
C TYR A 545 2.28 -17.84 30.70
N GLY A 546 2.11 -18.23 31.97
CA GLY A 546 2.35 -19.59 32.40
C GLY A 546 1.10 -20.42 32.18
N VAL A 547 1.15 -21.40 31.28
CA VAL A 547 -0.01 -22.20 30.88
C VAL A 547 0.15 -23.62 31.41
N ASN A 548 -0.87 -24.08 32.14
CA ASN A 548 -1.03 -25.48 32.51
C ASN A 548 -1.88 -26.17 31.46
N TYR A 549 -1.48 -27.33 30.94
CA TYR A 549 -2.29 -28.06 29.97
C TYR A 549 -2.11 -29.58 30.06
N SER A 550 -3.16 -30.29 29.63
CA SER A 550 -3.14 -31.75 29.40
C SER A 550 -3.24 -32.02 27.91
N ILE A 551 -2.32 -32.82 27.37
CA ILE A 551 -2.33 -33.26 25.98
C ILE A 551 -2.20 -34.78 25.90
N THR A 552 -3.09 -35.40 25.14
CA THR A 552 -2.96 -36.83 24.81
C THR A 552 -2.10 -36.98 23.56
N ALA A 553 -0.92 -37.58 23.70
CA ALA A 553 0.02 -37.84 22.59
C ALA A 553 0.57 -39.27 22.71
N GLY A 554 0.67 -40.00 21.59
CA GLY A 554 1.17 -41.39 21.60
C GLY A 554 0.30 -42.39 22.39
N GLY A 555 -0.92 -42.01 22.80
CA GLY A 555 -1.79 -42.82 23.65
C GLY A 555 -1.61 -42.57 25.16
N GLU A 556 -0.70 -41.67 25.55
CA GLU A 556 -0.47 -41.27 26.93
C GLU A 556 -0.98 -39.84 27.16
N GLU A 557 -1.48 -39.58 28.37
CA GLU A 557 -1.87 -38.25 28.81
C GLU A 557 -0.69 -37.57 29.50
N ILE A 558 -0.23 -36.46 28.93
CA ILE A 558 0.91 -35.70 29.40
C ILE A 558 0.38 -34.38 29.99
N ASN A 559 0.67 -34.15 31.26
CA ASN A 559 0.32 -32.93 31.98
C ASN A 559 1.57 -32.08 32.15
N LEU A 560 1.49 -30.81 31.72
CA LEU A 560 2.55 -29.83 31.89
C LEU A 560 2.00 -28.62 32.62
N GLU A 561 2.82 -28.06 33.52
CA GLU A 561 2.45 -26.93 34.37
C GLU A 561 3.44 -25.78 34.15
N GLY A 562 2.91 -24.56 34.04
CA GLY A 562 3.69 -23.34 33.95
C GLY A 562 4.51 -23.19 32.66
N GLU A 563 4.12 -23.87 31.58
CA GLU A 563 4.78 -23.73 30.27
C GLU A 563 4.62 -22.30 29.75
N ILE A 564 5.71 -21.73 29.25
CA ILE A 564 5.77 -20.31 28.91
C ILE A 564 5.22 -20.09 27.50
N PHE A 565 4.19 -19.25 27.41
CA PHE A 565 3.60 -18.76 26.17
C PHE A 565 3.78 -17.24 26.13
N GLU A 566 4.19 -16.72 24.98
CA GLU A 566 4.28 -15.26 24.78
C GLU A 566 3.11 -14.78 23.95
N VAL A 567 2.45 -13.70 24.39
CA VAL A 567 1.43 -13.02 23.60
C VAL A 567 1.93 -11.63 23.24
N TYR A 568 2.09 -11.36 21.94
CA TYR A 568 2.69 -10.12 21.44
C TYR A 568 1.91 -9.57 20.26
N LYS A 569 2.08 -8.29 19.93
CA LYS A 569 1.35 -7.64 18.82
C LYS A 569 2.12 -7.77 17.51
N GLU A 570 1.46 -8.28 16.48
CA GLU A 570 2.00 -8.42 15.12
C GLU A 570 0.90 -8.03 14.12
N ASN A 571 1.20 -7.14 13.16
CA ASN A 571 0.20 -6.60 12.23
C ASN A 571 -1.08 -6.10 12.95
N ASN A 572 -0.89 -5.43 14.08
CA ASN A 572 -1.95 -4.90 14.97
C ASN A 572 -2.87 -5.94 15.63
N ILE A 573 -2.55 -7.23 15.54
CA ILE A 573 -3.27 -8.35 16.18
C ILE A 573 -2.43 -8.97 17.30
N TRP A 574 -3.07 -9.40 18.38
CA TRP A 574 -2.41 -10.24 19.37
C TRP A 574 -2.16 -11.66 18.81
N LYS A 575 -0.89 -12.06 18.79
CA LYS A 575 -0.40 -13.38 18.40
C LYS A 575 0.10 -14.14 19.61
N VAL A 576 0.06 -15.46 19.54
CA VAL A 576 0.51 -16.39 20.57
C VAL A 576 1.70 -17.18 20.05
N LYS A 577 2.84 -17.05 20.72
CA LYS A 577 4.00 -17.91 20.57
C LYS A 577 3.93 -19.02 21.63
N PRO A 578 3.47 -20.23 21.28
CA PRO A 578 3.46 -21.34 22.22
C PRO A 578 4.89 -21.80 22.55
N SER A 579 5.04 -22.55 23.64
CA SER A 579 6.33 -23.20 23.94
C SER A 579 6.72 -24.20 22.84
N GLU A 580 8.02 -24.39 22.63
CA GLU A 580 8.52 -25.41 21.69
C GLU A 580 7.96 -26.79 22.06
N LYS A 581 7.92 -27.08 23.36
CA LYS A 581 7.41 -28.35 23.87
C LYS A 581 5.95 -28.60 23.53
N PHE A 582 5.10 -27.57 23.64
CA PHE A 582 3.69 -27.66 23.23
C PHE A 582 3.58 -28.03 21.74
N THR A 583 4.34 -27.34 20.89
CA THR A 583 4.36 -27.55 19.44
C THR A 583 4.85 -28.96 19.06
N GLU A 584 5.86 -29.48 19.74
CA GLU A 584 6.34 -30.87 19.59
C GLU A 584 5.23 -31.89 19.94
N LEU A 585 4.56 -31.71 21.07
CA LEU A 585 3.54 -32.64 21.55
C LEU A 585 2.30 -32.69 20.64
N LEU A 586 2.00 -31.61 19.91
CA LEU A 586 0.95 -31.63 18.88
C LEU A 586 1.30 -32.57 17.72
N THR A 587 2.58 -32.70 17.36
CA THR A 587 3.02 -33.45 16.17
C THR A 587 3.58 -34.84 16.45
N CYS A 588 3.86 -35.18 17.72
CA CYS A 588 4.51 -36.40 18.20
C CYS A 588 4.63 -37.55 17.18
N MET A 589 5.84 -37.75 16.66
CA MET A 589 6.38 -39.09 16.48
C MET A 589 6.90 -39.55 17.83
N PRO A 590 6.47 -40.70 18.38
CA PRO A 590 7.10 -41.24 19.58
C PRO A 590 8.54 -41.62 19.26
N GLU A 591 9.50 -41.23 20.10
CA GLU A 591 10.84 -41.82 20.06
C GLU A 591 10.72 -43.35 20.25
N PRO A 592 11.50 -44.17 19.54
CA PRO A 592 11.50 -45.60 19.75
C PRO A 592 11.95 -45.88 21.17
N GLN A 593 11.10 -46.55 21.95
CA GLN A 593 11.39 -46.99 23.31
C GLN A 593 12.80 -47.60 23.38
N GLU A 594 13.70 -46.96 24.15
CA GLU A 594 14.88 -47.64 24.65
C GLU A 594 14.38 -48.81 25.51
N ASN A 595 14.52 -50.03 24.97
CA ASN A 595 14.23 -51.24 25.70
C ASN A 595 15.13 -51.28 26.93
N ALA A 596 14.51 -51.14 28.09
CA ALA A 596 15.03 -51.69 29.33
C ALA A 596 15.06 -53.23 29.20
N GLN A 597 16.25 -53.79 29.00
CA GLN A 597 16.71 -55.06 29.58
C GLN A 597 18.22 -55.21 29.48
#